data_AF-A0AB36TLE2-F1
#
_entry.id   AF-A0AB36TLE2-F1
#
_cell.length_a   1.000
_cell.length_b   1.000
_cell.length_c   1.000
_cell.angle_alpha   90.00
_cell.angle_beta   90.00
_cell.angle_gamma   90.00
#
_symmetry.space_group_name_H-M   'P 1'
#
loop_
_entity.id
_entity.type
_entity.pdbx_description
1 polymer ?
#
loop_
_entity_poly.entity_id
_entity_poly.type
_entity_poly.pdbx_seq_one_letter_code
_entity_poly.pdbx_strand_id
1 'polypeptide(L)'
;PNEQITINVEGNQDIQVYIGTYSYDASWREDSKIKSFTLKPGVNTIQSPNGGLIYFYNKQQGGTIRTTITTGGTTTPFFELGKHTKQDLINMLDQYPNAHAVELKGERVLITASPARVKKYLLGSNTDPVQLLKKMDEATRIQDKVAGLSEEQVDKHYVHYVEENHSPDYYMYATSYRT
;
A
#
# COMPACT_ATOMS: atom_id res chain seq x y z
N PRO A 1 2.20 0.79 17.35
CA PRO A 1 1.36 1.88 17.90
C PRO A 1 2.21 2.87 18.71
N ASN A 2 1.90 4.17 18.68
CA ASN A 2 2.64 5.22 19.41
C ASN A 2 4.17 5.18 19.22
N GLU A 3 4.66 4.67 18.10
CA GLU A 3 6.08 4.70 17.78
C GLU A 3 6.43 6.06 17.17
N GLN A 4 7.50 6.70 17.63
CA GLN A 4 8.02 7.90 16.99
C GLN A 4 8.84 7.52 15.77
N ILE A 5 8.51 8.13 14.64
CA ILE A 5 9.18 7.90 13.37
C ILE A 5 9.81 9.20 12.92
N THR A 6 11.11 9.16 12.62
CA THR A 6 11.84 10.32 12.10
C THR A 6 12.08 10.13 10.61
N ILE A 7 11.68 11.13 9.83
CA ILE A 7 11.73 11.11 8.37
C ILE A 7 12.41 12.38 7.88
N ASN A 8 13.46 12.22 7.08
CA ASN A 8 14.08 13.31 6.35
C ASN A 8 13.49 13.42 4.94
N VAL A 9 13.03 14.61 4.56
CA VAL A 9 12.52 14.92 3.22
C VAL A 9 13.53 15.82 2.49
N GLU A 10 14.08 15.34 1.39
CA GLU A 10 14.98 16.13 0.54
C GLU A 10 14.18 17.05 -0.41
N GLY A 11 14.78 18.18 -0.80
CA GLY A 11 14.19 19.12 -1.75
C GLY A 11 13.53 20.31 -1.06
N ASN A 12 12.49 20.85 -1.69
CA ASN A 12 11.82 22.09 -1.29
C ASN A 12 10.28 22.00 -1.30
N GLN A 13 9.74 20.80 -1.47
CA GLN A 13 8.30 20.56 -1.55
C GLN A 13 7.82 19.77 -0.33
N ASP A 14 6.68 20.18 0.20
CA ASP A 14 5.96 19.42 1.21
C ASP A 14 5.34 18.17 0.58
N ILE A 15 5.26 17.10 1.37
CA ILE A 15 4.58 15.85 1.00
C ILE A 15 3.61 15.42 2.09
N GLN A 16 2.65 14.57 1.72
CA GLN A 16 1.83 13.91 2.71
C GLN A 16 2.37 12.52 3.04
N VAL A 17 2.25 12.14 4.30
CA VAL A 17 2.49 10.77 4.74
C VAL A 17 1.29 10.27 5.52
N TYR A 18 0.95 9.00 5.35
CA TYR A 18 -0.11 8.33 6.07
C TYR A 18 0.49 7.22 6.94
N ILE A 19 -0.03 7.06 8.15
CA ILE A 19 0.23 5.90 9.00
C ILE A 19 -1.09 5.19 9.23
N GLY A 20 -1.17 3.97 8.68
CA GLY A 20 -2.36 3.15 8.60
C GLY A 20 -2.84 2.96 7.16
N THR A 21 -3.52 1.84 6.92
CA THR A 21 -4.11 1.47 5.65
C THR A 21 -5.64 1.48 5.78
N TYR A 22 -6.32 2.28 4.95
CA TYR A 22 -7.79 2.31 4.90
C TYR A 22 -8.36 0.91 4.71
N SER A 23 -9.44 0.59 5.44
CA SER A 23 -10.08 -0.73 5.44
C SER A 23 -9.21 -1.88 5.99
N TYR A 24 -7.88 -1.80 6.07
CA TYR A 24 -7.07 -2.85 6.70
C TYR A 24 -6.95 -2.67 8.21
N ASP A 25 -6.68 -1.44 8.68
CA ASP A 25 -6.46 -1.12 10.10
C ASP A 25 -7.73 -0.72 10.85
N ALA A 26 -8.79 -0.41 10.10
CA ALA A 26 -10.07 0.06 10.61
C ALA A 26 -11.18 -0.13 9.57
N SER A 27 -12.43 -0.25 10.01
CA SER A 27 -13.57 -0.25 9.09
C SER A 27 -13.67 1.07 8.32
N TRP A 28 -14.38 1.08 7.20
CA TRP A 28 -14.60 2.30 6.41
C TRP A 28 -15.28 3.46 7.15
N ARG A 29 -15.98 3.16 8.25
CA ARG A 29 -16.61 4.16 9.12
C ARG A 29 -15.62 4.81 10.09
N GLU A 30 -14.41 4.27 10.18
CA GLU A 30 -13.38 4.64 11.13
C GLU A 30 -12.09 5.12 10.42
N ASP A 31 -12.21 5.62 9.18
CA ASP A 31 -11.11 6.18 8.37
C ASP A 31 -10.30 7.25 9.14
N SER A 32 -10.88 7.91 10.14
CA SER A 32 -10.19 8.86 11.03
C SER A 32 -9.09 8.24 11.91
N LYS A 33 -9.05 6.91 12.01
CA LYS A 33 -7.97 6.14 12.65
C LYS A 33 -6.69 6.12 11.81
N ILE A 34 -6.80 6.33 10.49
CA ILE A 34 -5.65 6.49 9.59
C ILE A 34 -5.15 7.91 9.73
N LYS A 35 -3.91 8.09 10.18
CA LYS A 35 -3.36 9.42 10.46
C LYS A 35 -2.56 9.92 9.27
N SER A 36 -2.86 11.14 8.83
CA SER A 36 -2.07 11.84 7.83
C SER A 36 -1.28 12.99 8.46
N PHE A 37 -0.10 13.25 7.91
CA PHE A 37 0.80 14.31 8.33
C PHE A 37 1.35 15.02 7.09
N THR A 38 1.50 16.34 7.16
CA THR A 38 2.28 17.09 6.16
C THR A 38 3.73 17.12 6.62
N LEU A 39 4.63 16.56 5.82
CA LEU A 39 6.07 16.61 6.05
C LEU A 39 6.66 17.78 5.28
N LYS A 40 7.46 18.59 5.96
CA LYS A 40 8.22 19.69 5.37
C LYS A 40 9.61 19.21 4.92
N PRO A 41 10.28 19.92 3.99
CA PRO A 41 11.70 19.70 3.73
C PRO A 41 12.53 19.68 5.02
N GLY A 42 13.46 18.73 5.11
CA GLY A 42 14.26 18.46 6.31
C GLY A 42 13.68 17.37 7.20
N VAL A 43 14.04 17.41 8.49
CA VAL A 43 13.73 16.37 9.48
C VAL A 43 12.34 16.60 10.09
N ASN A 44 11.51 15.56 10.08
CA ASN A 44 10.18 15.54 10.67
C ASN A 44 10.07 14.37 11.65
N THR A 45 9.39 14.56 12.77
CA THR A 45 9.05 13.49 13.71
C THR A 45 7.53 13.37 13.79
N ILE A 46 7.01 12.18 13.52
CA ILE A 46 5.57 11.88 13.51
C ILE A 46 5.29 10.64 14.37
N GLN A 47 4.03 10.50 14.79
CA GLN A 47 3.58 9.38 15.61
C GLN A 47 2.08 9.16 15.39
N SER A 48 1.67 7.90 15.20
CA SER A 48 0.25 7.52 15.13
C SER A 48 -0.12 6.68 16.35
N PRO A 49 -1.24 6.98 17.04
CA PRO A 49 -1.68 6.17 18.17
C PRO A 49 -2.05 4.75 17.78
N ASN A 50 -2.53 4.54 16.55
CA ASN A 50 -2.95 3.23 16.06
C ASN A 50 -1.80 2.45 15.39
N GLY A 51 -0.77 3.14 14.90
CA GLY A 51 0.23 2.52 14.03
C GLY A 51 -0.35 2.12 12.67
N GLY A 52 0.34 1.21 11.98
CA GLY A 52 -0.01 0.73 10.63
C GLY A 52 1.10 0.99 9.62
N LEU A 53 0.84 0.67 8.34
CA LEU A 53 1.81 0.89 7.26
C LEU A 53 2.03 2.38 6.98
N ILE A 54 3.22 2.72 6.47
CA ILE A 54 3.61 4.09 6.15
C ILE A 54 3.52 4.31 4.64
N TYR A 55 2.68 5.24 4.21
CA TYR A 55 2.51 5.60 2.80
C TYR A 55 2.94 7.03 2.53
N PHE A 56 3.80 7.24 1.54
CA PHE A 56 4.15 8.57 1.06
C PHE A 56 3.26 8.96 -0.12
N TYR A 57 2.72 10.17 -0.07
CA TYR A 57 1.92 10.73 -1.14
C TYR A 57 2.53 12.05 -1.63
N ASN A 58 3.11 11.97 -2.84
CA ASN A 58 3.55 13.13 -3.60
C ASN A 58 2.39 13.69 -4.42
N LYS A 59 1.84 14.84 -3.98
CA LYS A 59 0.71 15.54 -4.65
C LYS A 59 1.12 16.39 -5.86
N GLN A 60 2.42 16.49 -6.12
CA GLN A 60 2.94 17.34 -7.18
C GLN A 60 2.60 16.71 -8.54
N GLN A 61 2.40 17.54 -9.57
CA GLN A 61 2.07 17.05 -10.92
C GLN A 61 3.23 16.29 -11.61
N GLY A 62 4.42 16.33 -11.01
CA GLY A 62 5.59 15.59 -11.45
C GLY A 62 6.77 15.77 -10.49
N GLY A 63 7.89 15.11 -10.81
CA GLY A 63 9.11 15.15 -10.01
C GLY A 63 9.20 14.00 -9.00
N THR A 64 10.42 13.74 -8.55
CA THR A 64 10.74 12.71 -7.56
C THR A 64 11.17 13.40 -6.27
N ILE A 65 10.56 13.01 -5.16
CA ILE A 65 10.94 13.46 -3.82
C ILE A 65 11.59 12.29 -3.10
N ARG A 66 12.79 12.51 -2.57
CA ARG A 66 13.51 11.51 -1.82
C ARG A 66 13.21 11.67 -0.33
N THR A 67 12.75 10.59 0.28
CA THR A 67 12.49 10.50 1.71
C THR A 67 13.34 9.41 2.32
N THR A 68 13.87 9.66 3.51
CA THR A 68 14.61 8.65 4.29
C THR A 68 14.00 8.53 5.67
N ILE A 69 13.47 7.35 6.01
CA ILE A 69 13.12 7.04 7.40
C ILE A 69 14.44 6.77 8.15
N THR A 70 14.78 7.63 9.10
CA THR A 70 16.06 7.56 9.82
C THR A 70 15.95 6.79 11.13
N THR A 71 14.78 6.83 11.78
CA THR A 71 14.51 6.08 13.02
C THR A 71 13.05 5.65 13.09
N GLY A 72 12.80 4.50 13.70
CA GLY A 72 11.46 3.95 13.90
C GLY A 72 10.91 3.23 12.67
N GLY A 73 9.88 2.42 12.90
CA GLY A 73 9.28 1.54 11.92
C GLY A 73 10.05 0.24 11.73
N THR A 74 9.38 -0.74 11.13
CA THR A 74 9.96 -2.03 10.76
C THR A 74 9.59 -2.36 9.33
N THR A 75 10.46 -3.10 8.65
CA THR A 75 10.18 -3.55 7.28
C THR A 75 9.03 -4.55 7.26
N THR A 76 8.19 -4.44 6.25
CA THR A 76 7.12 -5.39 5.95
C THR A 76 7.37 -6.04 4.58
N PRO A 77 6.87 -7.26 4.32
CA PRO A 77 6.90 -7.86 2.99
C PRO A 77 6.24 -6.95 1.94
N PHE A 78 7.03 -6.49 0.99
CA PHE A 78 6.60 -5.61 -0.11
C PHE A 78 7.07 -6.20 -1.44
N PHE A 79 6.16 -6.84 -2.17
CA PHE A 79 6.40 -7.43 -3.47
C PHE A 79 6.11 -6.40 -4.57
N GLU A 80 6.93 -6.36 -5.61
CA GLU A 80 6.77 -5.39 -6.71
C GLU A 80 6.97 -6.12 -8.03
N LEU A 81 5.97 -6.00 -8.90
CA LEU A 81 5.98 -6.58 -10.24
C LEU A 81 7.19 -6.06 -11.02
N GLY A 82 7.92 -6.98 -11.66
CA GLY A 82 9.13 -6.67 -12.42
C GLY A 82 10.42 -6.58 -11.59
N LYS A 83 10.32 -6.54 -10.25
CA LYS A 83 11.50 -6.57 -9.35
C LYS A 83 11.65 -7.87 -8.58
N HIS A 84 10.53 -8.47 -8.18
CA HIS A 84 10.52 -9.63 -7.30
C HIS A 84 9.95 -10.86 -7.99
N THR A 85 10.48 -12.03 -7.63
CA THR A 85 10.01 -13.35 -8.04
C THR A 85 9.14 -13.99 -6.96
N LYS A 86 8.40 -15.05 -7.29
CA LYS A 86 7.64 -15.83 -6.29
C LYS A 86 8.51 -16.27 -5.11
N GLN A 87 9.77 -16.65 -5.36
CA GLN A 87 10.69 -17.05 -4.30
C GLN A 87 11.06 -15.88 -3.39
N ASP A 88 11.19 -14.67 -3.94
CA ASP A 88 11.45 -13.47 -3.13
C ASP A 88 10.27 -13.19 -2.18
N LEU A 89 9.03 -13.35 -2.63
CA LEU A 89 7.86 -13.22 -1.76
C LEU A 89 7.89 -14.24 -0.61
N ILE A 90 8.26 -15.50 -0.90
CA ILE A 90 8.41 -16.54 0.13
C ILE A 90 9.50 -16.11 1.12
N ASN A 91 10.67 -15.70 0.63
CA ASN A 91 11.79 -15.27 1.47
C ASN A 91 11.40 -14.07 2.35
N MET A 92 10.66 -13.08 1.83
CA MET A 92 10.17 -11.95 2.62
C MET A 92 9.22 -12.40 3.74
N LEU A 93 8.31 -13.34 3.44
CA LEU A 93 7.35 -13.87 4.41
C LEU A 93 7.98 -14.75 5.50
N ASP A 94 9.14 -15.32 5.22
CA ASP A 94 9.94 -16.08 6.18
C ASP A 94 10.84 -15.16 7.00
N GLN A 95 11.39 -14.11 6.39
CA GLN A 95 12.19 -13.08 7.07
C GLN A 95 11.35 -12.23 8.03
N TYR A 96 10.08 -11.97 7.69
CA TYR A 96 9.17 -11.16 8.50
C TYR A 96 7.92 -11.96 8.90
N PRO A 97 8.06 -12.99 9.76
CA PRO A 97 6.96 -13.92 10.07
C PRO A 97 5.81 -13.26 10.86
N ASN A 98 6.10 -12.17 11.56
CA ASN A 98 5.16 -11.38 12.36
C ASN A 98 4.79 -10.06 11.68
N ALA A 99 4.96 -9.95 10.37
CA ALA A 99 4.61 -8.75 9.63
C ALA A 99 3.14 -8.39 9.83
N HIS A 100 2.86 -7.10 10.00
CA HIS A 100 1.49 -6.60 10.16
C HIS A 100 0.65 -6.85 8.90
N ALA A 101 1.25 -6.66 7.73
CA ALA A 101 0.61 -6.81 6.43
C ALA A 101 1.64 -7.21 5.36
N VAL A 102 1.14 -7.62 4.21
CA VAL A 102 1.90 -7.83 2.98
C VAL A 102 1.33 -6.89 1.94
N GLU A 103 2.20 -6.23 1.17
CA GLU A 103 1.79 -5.43 0.03
C GLU A 103 2.30 -6.05 -1.27
N LEU A 104 1.41 -6.18 -2.24
CA LEU A 104 1.72 -6.65 -3.60
C LEU A 104 1.42 -5.51 -4.57
N LYS A 105 2.46 -4.95 -5.18
CA LYS A 105 2.38 -3.80 -6.08
C LYS A 105 2.50 -4.23 -7.54
N GLY A 106 1.45 -3.96 -8.31
CA GLY A 106 1.46 -4.01 -9.78
C GLY A 106 1.87 -2.69 -10.40
N GLU A 107 1.52 -2.51 -11.68
CA GLU A 107 1.67 -1.24 -12.40
C GLU A 107 0.49 -0.29 -12.18
N ARG A 108 -0.72 -0.85 -11.99
CA ARG A 108 -1.99 -0.13 -11.85
C ARG A 108 -2.70 -0.44 -10.54
N VAL A 109 -2.28 -1.50 -9.84
CA VAL A 109 -2.92 -1.95 -8.59
C VAL A 109 -1.94 -2.03 -7.42
N LEU A 110 -2.49 -1.90 -6.22
CA LEU A 110 -1.84 -2.23 -4.95
C LEU A 110 -2.77 -3.19 -4.19
N ILE A 111 -2.23 -4.28 -3.63
CA ILE A 111 -3.00 -5.21 -2.81
C ILE A 111 -2.40 -5.23 -1.41
N THR A 112 -3.20 -4.96 -0.38
CA THR A 112 -2.79 -5.13 1.03
C THR A 112 -3.59 -6.27 1.65
N ALA A 113 -2.87 -7.27 2.18
CA ALA A 113 -3.48 -8.43 2.83
C ALA A 113 -2.62 -8.93 3.99
N SER A 114 -3.21 -9.72 4.87
CA SER A 114 -2.47 -10.36 5.95
C SER A 114 -1.50 -11.43 5.43
N PRO A 115 -0.33 -11.64 6.08
CA PRO A 115 0.58 -12.71 5.71
C PRO A 115 -0.08 -14.09 5.69
N ALA A 116 -1.04 -14.32 6.59
CA ALA A 116 -1.75 -15.59 6.67
C ALA A 116 -2.60 -15.87 5.42
N ARG A 117 -3.33 -14.86 4.91
CA ARG A 117 -4.09 -14.98 3.66
C ARG A 117 -3.17 -15.20 2.46
N VAL A 118 -2.08 -14.44 2.37
CA VAL A 118 -1.11 -14.57 1.27
C VAL A 118 -0.51 -15.99 1.26
N LYS A 119 -0.07 -16.49 2.42
CA LYS A 119 0.44 -17.86 2.55
C LYS A 119 -0.62 -18.89 2.14
N LYS A 120 -1.86 -18.75 2.60
CA LYS A 120 -2.92 -19.73 2.36
C LYS A 120 -3.44 -19.73 0.91
N TYR A 121 -3.84 -18.57 0.40
CA TYR A 121 -4.62 -18.46 -0.84
C TYR A 121 -3.79 -18.10 -2.07
N LEU A 122 -2.66 -17.40 -1.91
CA LEU A 122 -1.76 -17.13 -3.03
C LEU A 122 -0.74 -18.26 -3.17
N LEU A 123 0.09 -18.46 -2.15
CA LEU A 123 1.18 -19.42 -2.20
C LEU A 123 0.70 -20.87 -2.05
N GLY A 124 -0.22 -21.13 -1.12
CA GLY A 124 -0.78 -22.46 -0.86
C GLY A 124 -1.60 -23.02 -2.03
N SER A 125 -2.17 -22.15 -2.87
CA SER A 125 -2.86 -22.54 -4.10
C SER A 125 -1.93 -22.55 -5.32
N ASN A 126 -0.61 -22.50 -5.10
CA ASN A 126 0.43 -22.45 -6.13
C ASN A 126 0.26 -21.32 -7.17
N THR A 127 -0.46 -20.25 -6.84
CA THR A 127 -0.63 -19.11 -7.74
C THR A 127 0.65 -18.28 -7.76
N ASP A 128 1.03 -17.81 -8.95
CA ASP A 128 2.21 -16.96 -9.13
C ASP A 128 1.83 -15.48 -8.88
N PRO A 129 2.46 -14.78 -7.91
CA PRO A 129 2.19 -13.36 -7.66
C PRO A 129 2.40 -12.49 -8.90
N VAL A 130 3.33 -12.85 -9.80
CA VAL A 130 3.57 -12.13 -11.05
C VAL A 130 2.35 -12.23 -11.98
N GLN A 131 1.79 -13.44 -12.12
CA GLN A 131 0.60 -13.66 -12.96
C GLN A 131 -0.64 -13.00 -12.38
N LEU A 132 -0.81 -13.06 -11.05
CA LEU A 132 -1.89 -12.38 -10.36
C LEU A 132 -1.86 -10.87 -10.67
N LEU A 133 -0.74 -10.20 -10.41
CA LEU A 133 -0.64 -8.74 -10.60
C LEU A 133 -0.82 -8.32 -12.06
N LYS A 134 -0.24 -9.08 -13.01
CA LYS A 134 -0.49 -8.82 -14.44
C LYS A 134 -1.96 -8.89 -14.81
N LYS A 135 -2.71 -9.84 -14.26
CA LYS A 135 -4.15 -9.98 -14.52
C LYS A 135 -4.96 -8.87 -13.86
N MET A 136 -4.59 -8.45 -12.67
CA MET A 136 -5.22 -7.31 -11.98
C MET A 136 -4.96 -5.99 -12.72
N ASP A 137 -3.72 -5.78 -13.20
CA ASP A 137 -3.36 -4.63 -14.01
C ASP A 137 -4.09 -4.64 -15.38
N GLU A 138 -4.23 -5.80 -16.02
CA GLU A 138 -5.03 -5.98 -17.24
C GLU A 138 -6.51 -5.65 -17.02
N ALA A 139 -7.10 -6.15 -15.93
CA ALA A 139 -8.49 -5.87 -15.58
C ALA A 139 -8.74 -4.37 -15.35
N THR A 140 -7.77 -3.67 -14.74
CA THR A 140 -7.84 -2.21 -14.54
C THR A 140 -7.81 -1.47 -15.89
N ARG A 141 -6.90 -1.85 -16.81
CA ARG A 141 -6.85 -1.25 -18.15
C ARG A 141 -8.11 -1.49 -18.97
N ILE A 142 -8.76 -2.63 -18.81
CA ILE A 142 -10.05 -2.90 -19.45
C ILE A 142 -11.11 -1.92 -18.94
N GLN A 143 -11.15 -1.65 -17.62
CA GLN A 143 -12.06 -0.65 -17.05
C GLN A 143 -11.77 0.75 -17.58
N ASP A 144 -10.49 1.15 -17.61
CA ASP A 144 -10.04 2.43 -18.16
C ASP A 144 -10.47 2.60 -19.63
N LYS A 145 -10.29 1.56 -20.45
CA LYS A 145 -10.71 1.55 -21.87
C LYS A 145 -12.22 1.67 -22.02
N VAL A 146 -13.00 0.99 -21.19
CA VAL A 146 -14.48 1.11 -21.18
C VAL A 146 -14.91 2.52 -20.80
N ALA A 147 -14.17 3.19 -19.90
CA ALA A 147 -14.37 4.59 -19.54
C ALA A 147 -13.87 5.59 -20.60
N GLY A 148 -13.26 5.12 -21.70
CA GLY A 148 -12.75 5.96 -22.78
C GLY A 148 -11.42 6.66 -22.46
N LEU A 149 -10.65 6.14 -21.49
CA LEU A 149 -9.35 6.69 -21.09
C LEU A 149 -8.19 5.97 -21.79
N SER A 150 -7.21 6.72 -22.26
CA SER A 150 -5.90 6.18 -22.69
C SER A 150 -4.92 6.09 -21.52
N GLU A 151 -3.80 5.38 -21.70
CA GLU A 151 -2.73 5.25 -20.69
C GLU A 151 -2.15 6.60 -20.24
N GLU A 152 -2.20 7.63 -21.10
CA GLU A 152 -1.75 8.98 -20.76
C GLU A 152 -2.79 9.79 -19.98
N GLN A 153 -4.07 9.44 -20.09
CA GLN A 153 -5.19 10.14 -19.47
C GLN A 153 -5.58 9.57 -18.12
N VAL A 154 -5.30 8.28 -17.89
CA VAL A 154 -5.65 7.63 -16.64
C VAL A 154 -4.90 8.26 -15.46
N ASP A 155 -5.56 8.23 -14.31
CA ASP A 155 -4.95 8.61 -13.05
C ASP A 155 -3.75 7.67 -12.75
N LYS A 156 -2.67 8.23 -12.20
CA LYS A 156 -1.44 7.51 -11.83
C LYS A 156 -1.52 6.82 -10.47
N HIS A 157 -2.57 7.08 -9.68
CA HIS A 157 -2.84 6.37 -8.43
C HIS A 157 -3.19 4.91 -8.71
N TYR A 158 -2.82 4.03 -7.78
CA TYR A 158 -3.18 2.62 -7.85
C TYR A 158 -4.64 2.41 -7.46
N VAL A 159 -5.31 1.45 -8.11
CA VAL A 159 -6.50 0.84 -7.54
C VAL A 159 -6.07 -0.04 -6.37
N HIS A 160 -6.48 0.32 -5.16
CA HIS A 160 -6.07 -0.37 -3.93
C HIS A 160 -7.10 -1.43 -3.53
N TYR A 161 -6.70 -2.70 -3.55
CA TYR A 161 -7.48 -3.82 -3.05
C TYR A 161 -7.05 -4.16 -1.63
N VAL A 162 -7.97 -4.16 -0.68
CA VAL A 162 -7.65 -4.33 0.73
C VAL A 162 -8.44 -5.49 1.33
N GLU A 163 -7.73 -6.39 2.02
CA GLU A 163 -8.40 -7.34 2.92
C GLU A 163 -9.03 -6.55 4.09
N GLU A 164 -10.35 -6.52 4.17
CA GLU A 164 -11.07 -5.94 5.31
C GLU A 164 -11.71 -7.03 6.18
N ASN A 165 -11.46 -6.97 7.48
CA ASN A 165 -12.00 -7.91 8.47
C ASN A 165 -12.76 -7.19 9.62
N HIS A 166 -13.20 -5.94 9.40
CA HIS A 166 -13.82 -5.09 10.42
C HIS A 166 -15.33 -4.85 10.19
N SER A 167 -15.85 -5.25 9.02
CA SER A 167 -17.24 -5.05 8.60
C SER A 167 -17.87 -6.38 8.17
N PRO A 168 -18.16 -7.30 9.12
CA PRO A 168 -18.57 -8.68 8.81
C PRO A 168 -19.89 -8.80 8.03
N ASP A 169 -20.72 -7.75 8.04
CA ASP A 169 -22.00 -7.70 7.31
C ASP A 169 -21.83 -7.42 5.81
N TYR A 170 -20.63 -7.06 5.35
CA TYR A 170 -20.34 -6.77 3.96
C TYR A 170 -19.57 -7.91 3.31
N TYR A 171 -19.90 -8.20 2.05
CA TYR A 171 -19.12 -9.14 1.24
C TYR A 171 -17.89 -8.46 0.63
N MET A 172 -18.12 -7.41 -0.17
CA MET A 172 -17.11 -6.53 -0.78
C MET A 172 -17.74 -5.15 -1.00
N TYR A 173 -16.94 -4.08 -1.00
CA TYR A 173 -17.41 -2.72 -1.29
C TYR A 173 -16.28 -1.89 -1.89
N ALA A 174 -16.63 -0.86 -2.66
CA ALA A 174 -15.69 0.14 -3.15
C ALA A 174 -16.09 1.52 -2.61
N THR A 175 -15.10 2.31 -2.21
CA THR A 175 -15.28 3.69 -1.75
C THR A 175 -13.99 4.47 -2.02
N SER A 176 -13.92 5.74 -1.62
CA SER A 176 -12.73 6.57 -1.83
C SER A 176 -11.46 5.83 -1.39
N TYR A 177 -10.45 5.84 -2.25
CA TYR A 177 -9.11 5.26 -2.03
C TYR A 177 -8.98 3.73 -2.11
N ARG A 178 -10.03 2.92 -1.98
CA ARG A 178 -9.90 1.44 -1.90
C ARG A 178 -11.16 0.66 -2.26
N THR A 179 -10.95 -0.62 -2.56
CA THR A 179 -11.99 -1.66 -2.71
C THR A 179 -11.63 -2.94 -1.96
#